data_AF-A0A485B364-F1
#
_entry.id   AF-A0A485B364-F1
#
_cell.length_a   1.000
_cell.length_b   1.000
_cell.length_c   1.000
_cell.angle_alpha   90.00
_cell.angle_beta   90.00
_cell.angle_gamma   90.00
#
_symmetry.space_group_name_H-M   'P 1'
#
loop_
_entity.id
_entity.type
_entity.pdbx_description
1 polymer ?
#
loop_
_entity_poly.entity_id
_entity_poly.type
_entity_poly.pdbx_seq_one_letter_code
_entity_poly.pdbx_strand_id
1 'polypeptide(L)'
;MRSRLIFLAGLLYLPYGYADLQAKPHTGVAGIDFESQIGYDVGYNDNVTWQRADHNKIASGYQNIKPILKAIGQRYEDRYLLMYSGDYRNYTSDSADNRSNHFFMFNGSWRYGKMHGLSLDLDETYGHEERGLDTTLGFLPEQFKEFGINKPLSTRFFNSELRYSYGAPEGRGKVELALLHKQLRFRDLSDIQAADADFYYYMHDQEWHENSLIAEIFDQKAKTLRYRYSFITKPTSL
;
A
#
# COMPACT_ATOMS: atom_id res chain seq x y z
N MET A 1 1.47 67.25 -21.78
CA MET A 1 1.51 66.38 -22.98
C MET A 1 2.38 65.16 -22.69
N ARG A 2 1.91 63.97 -23.10
CA ARG A 2 2.60 62.65 -23.21
C ARG A 2 2.84 61.90 -21.88
N SER A 3 1.90 61.04 -21.46
CA SER A 3 1.61 59.63 -21.87
C SER A 3 2.38 58.63 -21.00
N ARG A 4 1.79 58.16 -19.89
CA ARG A 4 1.16 56.82 -19.75
C ARG A 4 1.96 55.70 -20.44
N LEU A 5 2.79 55.02 -19.66
CA LEU A 5 3.23 53.64 -19.91
C LEU A 5 2.98 52.83 -18.64
N ILE A 6 1.74 52.37 -18.48
CA ILE A 6 1.39 51.28 -17.57
C ILE A 6 1.61 50.02 -18.40
N PHE A 7 2.78 49.40 -18.28
CA PHE A 7 3.05 48.11 -18.90
C PHE A 7 2.48 47.00 -18.01
N LEU A 8 1.38 46.40 -18.49
CA LEU A 8 0.96 45.01 -18.34
C LEU A 8 1.54 44.25 -17.11
N ALA A 9 0.86 44.35 -15.96
CA ALA A 9 1.03 43.44 -14.82
C ALA A 9 -0.10 42.38 -14.74
N GLY A 10 -0.66 41.96 -15.89
CA GLY A 10 -1.96 41.27 -15.93
C GLY A 10 -2.03 39.97 -16.75
N LEU A 11 -0.92 39.27 -17.02
CA LEU A 11 -0.92 38.10 -17.92
C LEU A 11 -0.21 36.85 -17.39
N LEU A 12 -0.13 36.66 -16.06
CA LEU A 12 0.39 35.41 -15.46
C LEU A 12 -0.51 34.83 -14.37
N TYR A 13 -1.82 35.05 -14.43
CA TYR A 13 -2.75 34.18 -13.72
C TYR A 13 -3.02 32.96 -14.61
N LEU A 14 -2.10 32.00 -14.60
CA LEU A 14 -2.39 30.66 -15.08
C LEU A 14 -3.19 29.98 -13.97
N PRO A 15 -4.53 29.81 -14.10
CA PRO A 15 -5.24 28.94 -13.17
C PRO A 15 -4.62 27.55 -13.31
N TYR A 16 -4.01 27.05 -12.23
CA TYR A 16 -3.61 25.66 -12.13
C TYR A 16 -4.89 24.82 -12.23
N GLY A 17 -5.21 24.37 -13.44
CA GLY A 17 -6.24 23.37 -13.67
C GLY A 17 -5.70 22.04 -13.18
N TYR A 18 -6.09 21.63 -11.97
CA TYR A 18 -5.96 20.26 -11.54
C TYR A 18 -7.00 19.43 -12.31
N ALA A 19 -6.58 18.85 -13.43
CA ALA A 19 -7.34 17.80 -14.09
C ALA A 19 -6.93 16.47 -13.45
N ASP A 20 -7.82 15.90 -12.64
CA ASP A 20 -7.61 14.54 -12.17
C ASP A 20 -7.79 13.58 -13.35
N LEU A 21 -6.76 12.78 -13.64
CA LEU A 21 -6.82 11.82 -14.73
C LEU A 21 -7.80 10.72 -14.34
N GLN A 22 -9.03 10.80 -14.85
CA GLN A 22 -10.00 9.73 -14.72
C GLN A 22 -9.61 8.57 -15.63
N ALA A 23 -9.39 7.40 -15.05
CA ALA A 23 -9.19 6.18 -15.80
C ALA A 23 -10.40 5.93 -16.71
N LYS A 24 -10.16 5.73 -18.00
CA LYS A 24 -11.21 5.32 -18.93
C LYS A 24 -11.29 3.80 -18.95
N PRO A 25 -12.42 3.18 -18.58
CA PRO A 25 -12.57 1.74 -18.64
C PRO A 25 -12.62 1.29 -20.11
N HIS A 26 -11.93 0.18 -20.40
CA HIS A 26 -11.98 -0.51 -21.68
C HIS A 26 -12.37 -1.97 -21.46
N THR A 27 -13.53 -2.38 -21.99
CA THR A 27 -13.95 -3.78 -21.94
C THR A 27 -13.12 -4.60 -22.92
N GLY A 28 -12.26 -5.46 -22.37
CA GLY A 28 -11.42 -6.39 -23.10
C GLY A 28 -12.11 -7.74 -23.39
N VAL A 29 -11.28 -8.73 -23.73
CA VAL A 29 -11.74 -10.09 -24.04
C VAL A 29 -12.47 -10.69 -22.82
N ALA A 30 -13.53 -11.47 -23.09
CA ALA A 30 -14.34 -12.14 -22.06
C ALA A 30 -15.09 -11.22 -21.08
N GLY A 31 -15.26 -9.93 -21.39
CA GLY A 31 -16.02 -8.98 -20.55
C GLY A 31 -15.25 -8.49 -19.33
N ILE A 32 -13.91 -8.55 -19.37
CA ILE A 32 -13.04 -7.99 -18.33
C ILE A 32 -12.80 -6.52 -18.65
N ASP A 33 -13.12 -5.64 -17.72
CA ASP A 33 -12.85 -4.21 -17.83
C ASP A 33 -11.43 -3.90 -17.35
N PHE A 34 -10.68 -3.17 -18.17
CA PHE A 34 -9.34 -2.70 -17.83
C PHE A 34 -9.37 -1.20 -17.55
N GLU A 35 -8.77 -0.80 -16.43
CA GLU A 35 -8.55 0.60 -16.08
C GLU A 35 -7.06 0.85 -15.89
N SER A 36 -6.60 2.01 -16.36
CA SER A 36 -5.23 2.46 -16.10
C SER A 36 -5.22 3.94 -15.76
N GLN A 37 -4.32 4.30 -14.84
CA GLN A 37 -4.10 5.68 -14.42
C GLN A 37 -2.60 5.88 -14.19
N ILE A 38 -2.10 7.08 -14.49
CA ILE A 38 -0.73 7.45 -14.18
C ILE A 38 -0.77 8.77 -13.41
N GLY A 39 -0.34 8.74 -12.15
CA GLY A 39 -0.05 9.93 -11.38
C GLY A 39 1.37 10.43 -11.62
N TYR A 40 1.56 11.75 -11.62
CA TYR A 40 2.87 12.37 -11.65
C TYR A 40 2.90 13.52 -10.64
N ASP A 41 3.88 13.53 -9.75
CA ASP A 41 4.07 14.61 -8.77
C ASP A 41 5.55 15.03 -8.66
N VAL A 42 5.77 16.32 -8.44
CA VAL A 42 7.10 16.88 -8.19
C VAL A 42 7.05 17.67 -6.89
N GLY A 43 8.15 17.68 -6.15
CA GLY A 43 8.19 18.37 -4.87
C GLY A 43 9.59 18.52 -4.31
N TYR A 44 9.63 18.88 -3.04
CA TYR A 44 10.87 19.06 -2.28
C TYR A 44 10.68 18.45 -0.90
N ASN A 45 11.65 17.63 -0.49
CA ASN A 45 11.77 17.12 0.86
C ASN A 45 13.00 17.77 1.49
N ASP A 46 12.82 18.50 2.60
CA ASP A 46 13.91 19.17 3.32
C ASP A 46 14.67 18.23 4.25
N ASN A 47 14.17 17.00 4.46
CA ASN A 47 14.77 16.02 5.34
C ASN A 47 14.43 14.58 4.93
N VAL A 48 15.12 14.08 3.92
CA VAL A 48 14.94 12.73 3.37
C VAL A 48 15.26 11.64 4.41
N THR A 49 16.25 11.88 5.27
CA THR A 49 16.76 10.92 6.27
C THR A 49 16.25 11.17 7.70
N TRP A 50 15.19 11.99 7.84
CA TRP A 50 14.49 12.25 9.10
C TRP A 50 15.38 12.68 10.27
N GLN A 51 16.45 13.40 9.97
CA GLN A 51 17.45 13.84 10.96
C GLN A 51 16.93 15.00 11.82
N ARG A 52 17.23 14.97 13.12
CA ARG A 52 16.83 16.04 14.05
C ARG A 52 17.70 17.29 13.89
N ALA A 53 19.01 17.11 13.78
CA ALA A 53 19.96 18.21 13.71
C ALA A 53 20.07 18.73 12.26
N ASP A 54 19.94 20.04 12.07
CA ASP A 54 19.88 20.65 10.73
C ASP A 54 21.10 20.35 9.87
N HIS A 55 22.30 20.24 10.46
CA HIS A 55 23.53 19.94 9.74
C HIS A 55 23.60 18.51 9.18
N ASN A 56 22.75 17.60 9.67
CA ASN A 56 22.66 16.21 9.22
C ASN A 56 21.51 15.98 8.23
N LYS A 57 20.62 16.95 8.05
CA LYS A 57 19.47 16.82 7.14
C LYS A 57 19.93 16.79 5.70
N ILE A 58 19.38 15.87 4.94
CA ILE A 58 19.55 15.84 3.48
C ILE A 58 18.27 16.37 2.86
N ALA A 59 18.40 17.47 2.13
CA ALA A 59 17.30 18.09 1.42
C ALA A 59 17.42 17.79 -0.08
N SER A 60 16.31 17.42 -0.71
CA SER A 60 16.28 17.11 -2.13
C SER A 60 14.92 17.42 -2.75
N GLY A 61 14.97 17.99 -3.96
CA GLY A 61 13.84 17.94 -4.89
C GLY A 61 13.56 16.50 -5.30
N TYR A 62 12.34 16.23 -5.75
CA TYR A 62 11.97 14.92 -6.28
C TYR A 62 10.99 15.01 -7.45
N GLN A 63 11.00 13.95 -8.25
CA GLN A 63 9.96 13.64 -9.23
C GLN A 63 9.41 12.25 -8.92
N ASN A 64 8.12 12.04 -9.14
CA ASN A 64 7.45 10.83 -8.73
C ASN A 64 6.41 10.38 -9.76
N ILE A 65 6.39 9.10 -10.09
CA ILE A 65 5.42 8.49 -11.01
C ILE A 65 4.68 7.38 -10.28
N LYS A 66 3.34 7.39 -10.38
CA LYS A 66 2.46 6.43 -9.72
C LYS A 66 1.51 5.77 -10.72
N PRO A 67 1.92 4.70 -11.42
CA PRO A 67 1.02 3.97 -12.31
C PRO A 67 0.08 3.07 -11.50
N ILE A 68 -1.16 2.98 -11.93
CA ILE A 68 -2.16 2.06 -11.42
C ILE A 68 -2.78 1.32 -12.62
N LEU A 69 -2.87 0.01 -12.52
CA LEU A 69 -3.51 -0.87 -13.49
C LEU A 69 -4.53 -1.73 -12.77
N LYS A 70 -5.74 -1.86 -13.32
CA LYS A 70 -6.79 -2.74 -12.81
C LYS A 70 -7.37 -3.59 -13.92
N ALA A 71 -7.71 -4.82 -13.59
CA ALA A 71 -8.54 -5.71 -14.38
C ALA A 71 -9.72 -6.15 -13.52
N ILE A 72 -10.93 -5.86 -13.98
CA ILE A 72 -12.18 -6.04 -13.26
C ILE A 72 -13.04 -7.03 -14.06
N GLY A 73 -13.38 -8.16 -13.44
CA GLY A 73 -14.27 -9.15 -14.03
C GLY A 73 -15.55 -9.23 -13.22
N GLN A 74 -16.70 -9.25 -13.90
CA GLN A 74 -17.97 -9.58 -13.25
C GLN A 74 -18.73 -10.59 -14.09
N ARG A 75 -19.20 -11.65 -13.45
CA ARG A 75 -20.08 -12.65 -14.07
C ARG A 75 -21.18 -13.02 -13.10
N TYR A 76 -22.39 -12.53 -13.36
CA TYR A 76 -23.52 -12.64 -12.43
C TYR A 76 -23.17 -12.05 -11.06
N GLU A 77 -23.13 -12.89 -10.02
CA GLU A 77 -22.78 -12.53 -8.64
C GLU A 77 -21.28 -12.68 -8.36
N ASP A 78 -20.51 -13.31 -9.26
CA ASP A 78 -19.07 -13.44 -9.14
C ASP A 78 -18.38 -12.13 -9.51
N ARG A 79 -17.38 -11.75 -8.71
CA ARG A 79 -16.60 -10.51 -8.89
C ARG A 79 -15.13 -10.79 -8.72
N TYR A 80 -14.33 -10.15 -9.57
CA TYR A 80 -12.89 -10.30 -9.63
C TYR A 80 -12.25 -8.93 -9.81
N LEU A 81 -11.23 -8.64 -9.02
CA LEU A 81 -10.38 -7.48 -9.17
C LEU A 81 -8.94 -7.94 -9.05
N LEU A 82 -8.14 -7.65 -10.08
CA LEU A 82 -6.69 -7.69 -10.01
C LEU A 82 -6.19 -6.26 -10.18
N MET A 83 -5.33 -5.80 -9.28
CA MET A 83 -4.77 -4.46 -9.32
C MET A 83 -3.26 -4.50 -9.10
N TYR A 84 -2.57 -3.65 -9.84
CA TYR A 84 -1.19 -3.27 -9.62
C TYR A 84 -1.10 -1.77 -9.39
N SER A 85 -0.26 -1.35 -8.45
CA SER A 85 0.12 0.05 -8.24
C SER A 85 1.62 0.16 -8.00
N GLY A 86 2.26 1.16 -8.61
CA GLY A 86 3.66 1.50 -8.35
C GLY A 86 3.80 2.89 -7.73
N ASP A 87 4.89 3.13 -6.99
CA ASP A 87 5.31 4.45 -6.53
C ASP A 87 6.81 4.58 -6.77
N TYR A 88 7.18 5.35 -7.80
CA TYR A 88 8.54 5.49 -8.30
C TYR A 88 9.03 6.92 -8.11
N ARG A 89 9.78 7.16 -7.04
CA ARG A 89 10.30 8.49 -6.70
C ARG A 89 11.79 8.57 -6.93
N ASN A 90 12.21 9.58 -7.66
CA ASN A 90 13.61 9.92 -7.85
C ASN A 90 13.92 11.26 -7.21
N TYR A 91 14.84 11.27 -6.26
CA TYR A 91 15.41 12.46 -5.66
C TYR A 91 16.53 13.03 -6.55
N THR A 92 16.57 14.36 -6.67
CA THR A 92 17.53 15.06 -7.54
C THR A 92 18.93 15.14 -6.95
N SER A 93 19.06 15.17 -5.62
CA SER A 93 20.34 15.34 -4.92
C SER A 93 20.65 14.20 -3.94
N ASP A 94 19.77 13.21 -3.80
CA ASP A 94 19.97 12.05 -2.93
C ASP A 94 19.41 10.76 -3.53
N SER A 95 20.11 10.23 -4.54
CA SER A 95 19.65 9.04 -5.26
C SER A 95 19.62 7.76 -4.40
N ALA A 96 20.27 7.77 -3.23
CA ALA A 96 20.32 6.64 -2.32
C ALA A 96 18.94 6.30 -1.73
N ASP A 97 18.08 7.31 -1.59
CA ASP A 97 16.71 7.18 -1.08
C ASP A 97 15.66 7.22 -2.20
N ASN A 98 16.08 6.95 -3.44
CA ASN A 98 15.11 6.70 -4.51
C ASN A 98 14.19 5.54 -4.14
N ARG A 99 12.93 5.67 -4.53
CA ARG A 99 11.85 4.75 -4.20
C ARG A 99 11.42 3.96 -5.43
N SER A 100 11.22 2.66 -5.24
CA SER A 100 10.55 1.78 -6.20
C SER A 100 9.64 0.82 -5.44
N ASN A 101 8.48 1.33 -5.04
CA ASN A 101 7.49 0.51 -4.33
C ASN A 101 6.50 -0.12 -5.29
N HIS A 102 6.06 -1.33 -4.97
CA HIS A 102 5.07 -2.08 -5.75
C HIS A 102 3.99 -2.61 -4.83
N PHE A 103 2.75 -2.51 -5.28
CA PHE A 103 1.58 -3.06 -4.62
C PHE A 103 0.79 -3.91 -5.59
N PHE A 104 0.48 -5.14 -5.18
CA PHE A 104 -0.37 -6.07 -5.90
C PHE A 104 -1.57 -6.42 -5.03
N MET A 105 -2.75 -6.45 -5.64
CA MET A 105 -3.98 -6.82 -4.97
C MET A 105 -4.81 -7.74 -5.86
N PHE A 106 -5.33 -8.80 -5.28
CA PHE A 106 -6.33 -9.65 -5.89
C PHE A 106 -7.52 -9.81 -4.93
N ASN A 107 -8.72 -9.49 -5.41
CA ASN A 107 -9.97 -9.80 -4.72
C ASN A 107 -10.82 -10.68 -5.63
N GLY A 108 -11.07 -11.91 -5.21
CA GLY A 108 -11.98 -12.84 -5.86
C GLY A 108 -13.17 -13.13 -4.96
N SER A 109 -14.38 -13.09 -5.50
CA SER A 109 -15.60 -13.48 -4.81
C SER A 109 -16.43 -14.36 -5.72
N TRP A 110 -16.68 -15.59 -5.27
CA TRP A 110 -17.48 -16.59 -5.95
C TRP A 110 -18.77 -16.87 -5.20
N ARG A 111 -19.86 -17.05 -5.95
CA ARG A 111 -21.18 -17.38 -5.42
C ARG A 111 -21.67 -18.68 -6.04
N TYR A 112 -21.74 -19.73 -5.22
CA TYR A 112 -22.22 -21.04 -5.65
C TYR A 112 -23.68 -21.21 -5.24
N GLY A 113 -24.56 -20.90 -6.18
CA GLY A 113 -26.00 -20.88 -5.94
C GLY A 113 -26.39 -19.83 -4.88
N LYS A 114 -27.53 -20.03 -4.21
CA LYS A 114 -28.10 -19.01 -3.32
C LYS A 114 -27.48 -18.96 -1.92
N MET A 115 -26.74 -19.98 -1.51
CA MET A 115 -26.35 -20.16 -0.10
C MET A 115 -24.84 -20.10 0.13
N HIS A 116 -24.00 -20.48 -0.84
CA HIS A 116 -22.57 -20.64 -0.61
C HIS A 116 -21.79 -19.50 -1.25
N GLY A 117 -20.87 -18.90 -0.51
CA GLY A 117 -19.96 -17.90 -1.06
C GLY A 117 -18.54 -18.16 -0.60
N LEU A 118 -17.58 -17.87 -1.46
CA LEU A 118 -16.16 -17.93 -1.17
C LEU A 118 -15.54 -16.59 -1.57
N SER A 119 -14.70 -15.99 -0.74
CA SER A 119 -13.86 -14.87 -1.13
C SER A 119 -12.41 -15.12 -0.79
N LEU A 120 -11.53 -14.61 -1.65
CA LEU A 120 -10.09 -14.64 -1.49
C LEU A 120 -9.56 -13.23 -1.74
N ASP A 121 -8.98 -12.65 -0.70
CA ASP A 121 -8.33 -11.35 -0.74
C ASP A 121 -6.83 -11.56 -0.52
N LEU A 122 -6.01 -11.06 -1.43
CA LEU A 122 -4.55 -11.14 -1.39
C LEU A 122 -3.99 -9.76 -1.65
N ASP A 123 -3.17 -9.26 -0.73
CA ASP A 123 -2.42 -8.02 -0.88
C ASP A 123 -0.92 -8.31 -0.70
N GLU A 124 -0.09 -7.76 -1.57
CA GLU A 124 1.36 -7.83 -1.46
C GLU A 124 2.00 -6.47 -1.75
N THR A 125 2.74 -5.96 -0.77
CA THR A 125 3.48 -4.71 -0.87
C THR A 125 4.97 -5.00 -0.83
N TYR A 126 5.69 -4.65 -1.89
CA TYR A 126 7.14 -4.49 -1.88
C TYR A 126 7.43 -3.03 -1.59
N GLY A 127 7.75 -2.73 -0.34
CA GLY A 127 7.93 -1.38 0.17
C GLY A 127 9.35 -1.11 0.65
N HIS A 128 9.48 -0.03 1.41
CA HIS A 128 10.67 0.28 2.21
C HIS A 128 10.28 1.06 3.47
N GLU A 129 11.16 1.04 4.47
CA GLU A 129 11.21 1.99 5.57
C GLU A 129 12.25 3.06 5.24
N GLU A 130 11.86 4.33 5.38
CA GLU A 130 12.76 5.46 5.16
C GLU A 130 13.86 5.47 6.22
N ARG A 131 15.05 5.93 5.86
CA ARG A 131 16.14 6.10 6.83
C ARG A 131 15.74 7.13 7.88
N GLY A 132 15.93 6.78 9.15
CA GLY A 132 15.57 7.63 10.29
C GLY A 132 14.11 7.50 10.73
N LEU A 133 13.34 6.60 10.11
CA LEU A 133 12.02 6.17 10.58
C LEU A 133 12.04 4.72 11.06
N ASP A 134 10.96 4.35 11.76
CA ASP A 134 10.65 3.00 12.22
C ASP A 134 11.84 2.32 12.90
N THR A 135 12.39 1.27 12.29
CA THR A 135 13.49 0.47 12.85
C THR A 135 14.78 1.27 13.06
N THR A 136 14.93 2.38 12.34
CA THR A 136 16.13 3.24 12.38
C THR A 136 15.85 4.61 13.01
N LEU A 137 14.72 4.75 13.69
CA LEU A 137 14.34 6.00 14.34
C LEU A 137 15.41 6.46 15.33
N GLY A 138 15.92 7.68 15.11
CA GLY A 138 16.92 8.30 15.97
C GLY A 138 18.37 7.99 15.60
N PHE A 139 18.62 7.20 14.55
CA PHE A 139 19.97 6.97 14.05
C PHE A 139 20.60 8.26 13.52
N LEU A 140 21.86 8.48 13.87
CA LEU A 140 22.72 9.51 13.30
C LEU A 140 23.36 9.04 11.98
N PRO A 141 23.87 9.95 11.13
CA PRO A 141 24.52 9.58 9.88
C PRO A 141 25.68 8.59 10.02
N GLU A 142 26.41 8.66 11.13
CA GLU A 142 27.49 7.73 11.45
C GLU A 142 26.96 6.32 11.70
N GLN A 143 25.82 6.21 12.39
CA GLN A 143 25.20 4.92 12.71
C GLN A 143 24.62 4.24 11.46
N PHE A 144 24.07 5.02 10.52
CA PHE A 144 23.69 4.45 9.21
C PHE A 144 24.87 3.79 8.52
N LYS A 145 26.05 4.41 8.55
CA LYS A 145 27.26 3.85 7.95
C LYS A 145 27.77 2.64 8.73
N GLU A 146 27.79 2.73 10.06
CA GLU A 146 28.20 1.66 10.97
C GLU A 146 27.39 0.38 10.73
N PHE A 147 26.07 0.51 10.60
CA PHE A 147 25.17 -0.63 10.37
C PHE A 147 24.93 -0.95 8.88
N GLY A 148 25.68 -0.35 7.95
CA GLY A 148 25.55 -0.65 6.51
C GLY A 148 24.25 -0.19 5.85
N ILE A 149 23.51 0.75 6.46
CA ILE A 149 22.25 1.31 5.97
C ILE A 149 22.52 2.46 5.00
N ASN A 150 22.88 2.08 3.76
CA ASN A 150 23.22 3.05 2.71
C ASN A 150 22.01 3.52 1.90
N LYS A 151 20.85 2.91 2.11
CA LYS A 151 19.58 3.14 1.41
C LYS A 151 18.40 2.80 2.34
N PRO A 152 17.16 3.21 2.03
CA PRO A 152 15.96 2.78 2.75
C PRO A 152 15.88 1.25 2.87
N LEU A 153 15.37 0.77 4.01
CA LEU A 153 15.29 -0.66 4.30
C LEU A 153 14.16 -1.28 3.50
N SER A 154 14.48 -2.19 2.59
CA SER A 154 13.46 -2.82 1.74
C SER A 154 12.59 -3.77 2.55
N THR A 155 11.28 -3.69 2.38
CA THR A 155 10.30 -4.53 3.08
C THR A 155 9.41 -5.30 2.10
N ARG A 156 8.83 -6.40 2.58
CA ARG A 156 7.74 -7.15 1.94
C ARG A 156 6.65 -7.35 2.97
N PHE A 157 5.47 -6.83 2.69
CA PHE A 157 4.27 -7.06 3.48
C PHE A 157 3.28 -7.88 2.67
N PHE A 158 2.87 -9.03 3.20
CA PHE A 158 1.87 -9.90 2.60
C PHE A 158 0.66 -10.04 3.52
N ASN A 159 -0.54 -9.90 2.97
CA ASN A 159 -1.80 -10.06 3.67
C ASN A 159 -2.70 -10.96 2.82
N SER A 160 -3.32 -11.96 3.45
CA SER A 160 -4.24 -12.87 2.79
C SER A 160 -5.43 -13.17 3.69
N GLU A 161 -6.62 -13.21 3.08
CA GLU A 161 -7.85 -13.63 3.71
C GLU A 161 -8.60 -14.60 2.79
N LEU A 162 -8.88 -15.80 3.29
CA LEU A 162 -9.80 -16.74 2.67
C LEU A 162 -11.06 -16.82 3.52
N ARG A 163 -12.21 -16.45 2.96
CA ARG A 163 -13.48 -16.44 3.67
C ARG A 163 -14.51 -17.31 2.97
N TYR A 164 -15.12 -18.21 3.72
CA TYR A 164 -16.27 -18.98 3.30
C TYR A 164 -17.52 -18.46 4.00
N SER A 165 -18.63 -18.40 3.27
CA SER A 165 -19.94 -17.98 3.78
C SER A 165 -21.01 -19.00 3.42
N TYR A 166 -21.88 -19.27 4.39
CA TYR A 166 -23.10 -20.06 4.22
C TYR A 166 -24.31 -19.26 4.67
N GLY A 167 -25.27 -19.07 3.78
CA GLY A 167 -26.47 -18.26 3.97
C GLY A 167 -26.72 -17.33 2.78
N ALA A 168 -27.98 -17.08 2.49
CA ALA A 168 -28.35 -16.17 1.41
C ALA A 168 -27.95 -14.71 1.75
N PRO A 169 -27.54 -13.88 0.77
CA PRO A 169 -27.16 -12.49 1.01
C PRO A 169 -28.24 -11.67 1.74
N GLU A 170 -29.50 -11.92 1.39
CA GLU A 170 -30.69 -11.33 2.05
C GLU A 170 -31.40 -12.31 3.00
N GLY A 171 -30.75 -13.43 3.33
CA GLY A 171 -31.27 -14.43 4.24
C GLY A 171 -31.29 -13.94 5.67
N ARG A 172 -32.21 -14.49 6.48
CA ARG A 172 -32.28 -14.21 7.91
C ARG A 172 -30.98 -14.58 8.64
N GLY A 173 -30.39 -15.72 8.30
CA GLY A 173 -29.20 -16.25 8.96
C GLY A 173 -28.03 -16.38 7.98
N LYS A 174 -26.83 -16.05 8.44
CA LYS A 174 -25.57 -16.26 7.71
C LYS A 174 -24.47 -16.68 8.68
N VAL A 175 -23.64 -17.62 8.27
CA VAL A 175 -22.42 -18.00 8.98
C VAL A 175 -21.23 -17.73 8.06
N GLU A 176 -20.17 -17.19 8.63
CA GLU A 176 -18.91 -16.95 7.93
C GLU A 176 -17.74 -17.51 8.72
N LEU A 177 -16.75 -18.01 7.98
CA LEU A 177 -15.47 -18.46 8.50
C LEU A 177 -14.38 -17.84 7.65
N ALA A 178 -13.44 -17.15 8.27
CA ALA A 178 -12.30 -16.54 7.60
C ALA A 178 -10.97 -17.00 8.23
N LEU A 179 -10.03 -17.34 7.35
CA LEU A 179 -8.64 -17.62 7.66
C LEU A 179 -7.81 -16.44 7.16
N LEU A 180 -7.01 -15.85 8.03
CA LEU A 180 -6.16 -14.72 7.70
C LEU A 180 -4.71 -15.06 7.97
N HIS A 181 -3.82 -14.61 7.09
CA HIS A 181 -2.38 -14.66 7.29
C HIS A 181 -1.76 -13.33 6.87
N LYS A 182 -0.99 -12.73 7.78
CA LYS A 182 -0.22 -11.52 7.56
C LYS A 182 1.25 -11.78 7.84
N GLN A 183 2.13 -11.14 7.09
CA GLN A 183 3.57 -11.28 7.26
C GLN A 183 4.30 -10.02 6.83
N LEU A 184 5.21 -9.53 7.67
CA LEU A 184 6.20 -8.52 7.35
C LEU A 184 7.59 -9.16 7.35
N ARG A 185 8.37 -8.89 6.30
CA ARG A 185 9.78 -9.27 6.19
C ARG A 185 10.62 -8.13 5.67
N PHE A 186 11.88 -8.10 6.08
CA PHE A 186 12.90 -7.28 5.46
C PHE A 186 13.53 -8.00 4.26
N ARG A 187 14.05 -7.22 3.33
CA ARG A 187 14.69 -7.70 2.09
C ARG A 187 16.05 -7.04 1.96
N ASP A 188 16.94 -7.70 1.20
CA ASP A 188 18.25 -7.16 0.82
C ASP A 188 19.12 -6.73 2.01
N LEU A 189 19.12 -7.53 3.09
CA LEU A 189 19.89 -7.28 4.32
C LEU A 189 21.39 -7.63 4.22
N SER A 190 21.93 -7.88 3.03
CA SER A 190 23.32 -8.33 2.86
C SER A 190 24.35 -7.31 3.33
N ASP A 191 24.09 -6.03 3.08
CA ASP A 191 25.00 -4.93 3.46
C ASP A 191 25.02 -4.77 4.99
N ILE A 192 23.86 -4.93 5.63
CA ILE A 192 23.73 -4.96 7.09
C ILE A 192 24.46 -6.17 7.67
N GLN A 193 24.24 -7.36 7.11
CA GLN A 193 24.91 -8.58 7.56
C GLN A 193 26.44 -8.49 7.48
N ALA A 194 26.96 -7.84 6.43
CA ALA A 194 28.39 -7.64 6.25
C ALA A 194 28.97 -6.57 7.19
N ALA A 195 28.16 -5.58 7.58
CA ALA A 195 28.57 -4.49 8.46
C ALA A 195 28.51 -4.90 9.95
N ASP A 196 27.39 -5.49 10.38
CA ASP A 196 27.15 -5.87 11.77
C ASP A 196 26.20 -7.08 11.89
N ALA A 197 26.70 -8.16 12.49
CA ALA A 197 25.95 -9.40 12.63
C ALA A 197 24.82 -9.30 13.67
N ASP A 198 25.00 -8.52 14.74
CA ASP A 198 24.02 -8.40 15.82
C ASP A 198 22.83 -7.56 15.36
N PHE A 199 23.08 -6.47 14.63
CA PHE A 199 22.06 -5.65 14.00
C PHE A 199 21.32 -6.42 12.91
N TYR A 200 22.00 -7.29 12.16
CA TYR A 200 21.34 -8.21 11.23
C TYR A 200 20.32 -9.13 11.92
N TYR A 201 20.67 -9.72 13.07
CA TYR A 201 19.71 -10.52 13.85
C TYR A 201 18.58 -9.67 14.42
N TYR A 202 18.87 -8.46 14.89
CA TYR A 202 17.85 -7.51 15.33
C TYR A 202 16.83 -7.22 14.22
N MET A 203 17.27 -7.04 12.98
CA MET A 203 16.37 -6.84 11.82
C MET A 203 15.45 -8.05 11.60
N HIS A 204 15.96 -9.28 11.76
CA HIS A 204 15.14 -10.49 11.68
C HIS A 204 14.12 -10.59 12.81
N ASP A 205 14.50 -10.17 14.02
CA ASP A 205 13.58 -10.12 15.16
C ASP A 205 12.46 -9.08 15.00
N GLN A 206 12.64 -8.09 14.12
CA GLN A 206 11.57 -7.16 13.75
C GLN A 206 10.59 -7.74 12.71
N GLU A 207 10.94 -8.85 12.03
CA GLU A 207 10.00 -9.56 11.17
C GLU A 207 8.90 -10.23 12.00
N TRP A 208 7.69 -10.30 11.45
CA TRP A 208 6.58 -10.92 12.15
C TRP A 208 5.59 -11.56 11.18
N HIS A 209 4.81 -12.50 11.71
CA HIS A 209 3.65 -13.02 11.04
C HIS A 209 2.49 -13.25 12.01
N GLU A 210 1.27 -13.12 11.52
CA GLU A 210 0.05 -13.32 12.29
C GLU A 210 -0.87 -14.23 11.50
N ASN A 211 -1.29 -15.34 12.13
CA ASN A 211 -2.38 -16.17 11.63
C ASN A 211 -3.62 -15.86 12.46
N SER A 212 -4.80 -15.77 11.83
CA SER A 212 -6.06 -15.57 12.54
C SER A 212 -7.18 -16.43 11.97
N LEU A 213 -8.07 -16.86 12.86
CA LEU A 213 -9.34 -17.49 12.50
C LEU A 213 -10.48 -16.61 13.03
N ILE A 214 -11.40 -16.24 12.15
CA ILE A 214 -12.61 -15.49 12.49
C ILE A 214 -13.82 -16.34 12.13
N ALA A 215 -14.67 -16.62 13.11
CA ALA A 215 -15.97 -17.26 12.89
C ALA A 215 -17.09 -16.29 13.27
N GLU A 216 -18.06 -16.11 12.37
CA GLU A 216 -19.11 -15.11 12.53
C GLU A 216 -20.49 -15.71 12.26
N ILE A 217 -21.46 -15.34 13.09
CA ILE A 217 -22.86 -15.70 12.92
C ILE A 217 -23.69 -14.41 12.87
N PHE A 218 -24.50 -14.28 11.83
CA PHE A 218 -25.41 -13.17 11.62
C PHE A 218 -26.85 -13.68 11.73
N ASP A 219 -27.69 -13.00 12.52
CA ASP A 219 -29.14 -13.25 12.61
C ASP A 219 -29.92 -11.94 12.44
N GLN A 220 -30.77 -11.87 11.43
CA GLN A 220 -31.65 -10.76 11.13
C GLN A 220 -33.05 -11.03 11.68
N LYS A 221 -33.32 -10.51 12.87
CA LYS A 221 -34.59 -10.71 13.57
C LYS A 221 -35.72 -9.83 13.02
N ALA A 222 -35.39 -8.67 12.44
CA ALA A 222 -36.33 -7.79 11.74
C ALA A 222 -35.61 -7.05 10.61
N LYS A 223 -36.36 -6.37 9.72
CA LYS A 223 -35.76 -5.57 8.61
C LYS A 223 -34.70 -4.56 9.10
N THR A 224 -34.88 -4.04 10.32
CA THR A 224 -33.99 -3.04 10.94
C THR A 224 -33.11 -3.60 12.06
N LEU A 225 -33.23 -4.89 12.42
CA LEU A 225 -32.53 -5.47 13.57
C LEU A 225 -31.72 -6.69 13.14
N ARG A 226 -30.39 -6.56 13.21
CA ARG A 226 -29.41 -7.60 12.87
C ARG A 226 -28.41 -7.77 14.00
N TYR A 227 -28.22 -9.00 14.46
CA TYR A 227 -27.20 -9.40 15.42
C TYR A 227 -26.00 -9.99 14.69
N ARG A 228 -24.79 -9.71 15.21
CA ARG A 228 -23.52 -10.30 14.77
C ARG A 228 -22.81 -10.84 16.00
N TYR A 229 -22.49 -12.11 15.98
CA TYR A 229 -21.66 -12.77 16.97
C TYR A 229 -20.34 -13.15 16.31
N SER A 230 -19.22 -12.71 16.86
CA SER A 230 -17.90 -12.96 16.28
C SER A 230 -17.00 -13.62 17.31
N PHE A 231 -16.35 -14.71 16.90
CA PHE A 231 -15.28 -15.35 17.62
C PHE A 231 -13.99 -15.16 16.84
N ILE A 232 -12.98 -14.58 17.47
CA ILE A 232 -11.71 -14.23 16.84
C ILE A 232 -10.61 -14.91 17.64
N THR A 233 -9.78 -15.69 16.95
CA THR A 233 -8.57 -16.25 17.54
C THR A 233 -7.36 -15.73 16.78
N LYS A 234 -6.35 -15.34 17.55
CA LYS A 234 -5.03 -14.97 17.07
C LYS A 234 -4.06 -15.97 17.70
N PRO A 235 -3.81 -17.12 17.07
CA PRO A 235 -2.71 -17.99 17.51
C PRO A 235 -1.41 -17.20 17.40
N THR A 236 -0.92 -16.73 18.54
CA THR A 236 0.41 -16.15 18.68
C THR A 236 1.43 -17.26 18.41
N SER A 237 2.19 -17.13 17.33
CA SER A 237 3.48 -17.84 17.23
C SER A 237 4.51 -17.01 17.99
N LEU A 238 5.02 -17.60 19.07
CA LEU A 238 6.26 -17.19 19.73
C LEU A 238 7.46 -17.48 18.82
#